data_AF-A0AAV8X1A8-F1
#
_entry.id   AF-A0AAV8X1A8-F1
#
_cell.length_a   1.000
_cell.length_b   1.000
_cell.length_c   1.000
_cell.angle_alpha   90.00
_cell.angle_beta   90.00
_cell.angle_gamma   90.00
#
_symmetry.space_group_name_H-M   'P 1'
#
loop_
_entity.id
_entity.type
_entity.pdbx_description
1 polymer ?
#
loop_
_entity_poly.entity_id
_entity_poly.type
_entity_poly.pdbx_seq_one_letter_code
_entity_poly.pdbx_strand_id
1 'polypeptide(L)'
;MLEKKLFLNPISSQNLVEGFGYPFESHEVVSQSGYILSLHRIPNGIKRKQLNTTKRPVALFQHGLVAASDTWLFRGPDMDLHVNGQNE
;
A
#
# COMPACT_ATOMS: atom_id res chain seq x y z
N MET A 1 12.92 17.10 0.58
CA MET A 1 11.88 17.20 1.64
C MET A 1 11.34 15.82 2.02
N LEU A 2 11.10 14.90 1.06
CA LEU A 2 10.74 13.50 1.31
C LEU A 2 11.77 12.72 2.12
N GLU A 3 13.06 12.80 1.78
CA GLU A 3 14.10 12.05 2.49
C GLU A 3 14.16 12.37 3.98
N LYS A 4 14.06 13.65 4.35
CA LYS A 4 14.03 14.09 5.76
C LYS A 4 12.81 13.56 6.53
N LYS A 5 11.67 13.34 5.88
CA LYS A 5 10.47 12.75 6.49
C LYS A 5 10.61 11.25 6.71
N LEU A 6 11.31 10.54 5.83
CA LEU A 6 11.62 9.11 6.01
C LEU A 6 12.62 8.88 7.15
N PHE A 7 13.63 9.72 7.33
CA PHE A 7 14.65 9.52 8.37
C PHE A 7 14.18 9.82 9.80
N LEU A 8 13.10 10.60 9.98
CA LEU A 8 12.57 10.94 11.31
C LEU A 8 11.48 9.99 11.79
N ASN A 9 10.90 9.19 10.90
CA ASN A 9 9.84 8.26 11.22
C ASN A 9 10.35 6.81 11.08
N PRO A 10 9.93 5.89 11.98
CA PRO A 10 10.23 4.47 11.80
C PRO A 10 9.78 3.99 10.42
N ILE A 11 10.61 3.20 9.74
CA ILE A 11 10.25 2.62 8.44
C ILE A 11 9.05 1.70 8.66
N SER A 12 7.91 2.06 8.07
CA SER A 12 6.68 1.27 8.09
C SER A 12 6.02 1.35 6.72
N SER A 13 5.21 0.34 6.36
CA SER A 13 4.46 0.35 5.10
C SER A 13 3.59 1.61 4.98
N GLN A 14 3.00 2.06 6.09
CA GLN A 14 2.22 3.30 6.13
C GLN A 14 3.08 4.51 5.76
N ASN A 15 4.23 4.69 6.42
CA ASN A 15 5.09 5.85 6.18
C ASN A 15 5.67 5.86 4.76
N LEU A 16 5.96 4.69 4.19
CA LEU A 16 6.38 4.56 2.80
C LEU A 16 5.26 5.01 1.84
N VAL A 17 4.06 4.43 1.98
CA VAL A 17 2.90 4.73 1.11
C VAL A 17 2.45 6.17 1.20
N GLU A 18 2.24 6.67 2.42
CA GLU A 18 1.80 8.05 2.68
C GLU A 18 2.91 9.05 2.33
N GLY A 19 4.17 8.67 2.48
CA GLY A 19 5.33 9.46 2.06
C GLY A 19 5.28 9.80 0.57
N PHE A 20 4.87 8.84 -0.27
CA PHE A 20 4.66 9.04 -1.71
C PHE A 20 3.29 9.64 -2.06
N GLY A 21 2.43 9.95 -1.08
CA GLY A 21 1.15 10.63 -1.28
C GLY A 21 -0.04 9.72 -1.62
N TYR A 22 0.11 8.40 -1.46
CA TYR A 22 -0.99 7.45 -1.59
C TYR A 22 -1.76 7.33 -0.26
N PRO A 23 -3.08 7.09 -0.28
CA PRO A 23 -3.81 6.72 0.93
C PRO A 23 -3.43 5.31 1.40
N PHE A 24 -3.48 5.10 2.71
CA PHE A 24 -3.16 3.83 3.34
C PHE A 24 -4.31 3.40 4.26
N GLU A 25 -4.64 2.12 4.22
CA GLU A 25 -5.56 1.47 5.15
C GLU A 25 -4.88 0.23 5.73
N SER A 26 -5.11 -0.06 7.01
CA SER A 26 -4.71 -1.30 7.66
C SER A 26 -5.95 -2.00 8.22
N HIS A 27 -6.04 -3.31 7.99
CA HIS A 27 -7.16 -4.15 8.40
C HIS A 27 -6.63 -5.36 9.14
N GLU A 28 -7.28 -5.73 10.24
CA GLU A 28 -7.00 -7.00 10.93
C GLU A 28 -8.03 -8.04 10.52
N VAL A 29 -7.55 -9.21 10.11
CA VAL A 29 -8.39 -10.35 9.73
C VAL A 29 -8.05 -11.55 10.58
N VAL A 30 -9.06 -12.12 11.21
CA VAL A 30 -8.92 -13.35 11.99
C VAL A 30 -9.17 -14.54 11.08
N SER A 31 -8.16 -15.39 10.91
CA SER A 31 -8.30 -16.66 10.18
C SER A 31 -9.16 -17.65 10.95
N GLN A 32 -9.69 -18.68 10.26
CA GLN A 32 -10.50 -19.72 10.88
C GLN A 32 -9.79 -20.43 12.04
N SER A 33 -8.46 -20.57 11.97
CA SER A 33 -7.62 -21.18 13.02
C SER A 33 -7.16 -20.19 14.10
N GLY A 34 -7.64 -18.94 14.08
CA GLY A 34 -7.42 -17.96 15.15
C GLY A 34 -6.20 -17.05 14.99
N TYR A 35 -5.42 -17.16 13.90
CA TYR A 35 -4.35 -16.21 13.62
C TYR A 35 -4.90 -14.84 13.23
N ILE A 36 -4.30 -13.77 13.78
CA ILE A 36 -4.60 -12.38 13.42
C ILE A 36 -3.61 -11.95 12.33
N LEU A 37 -4.15 -11.60 11.16
CA LEU A 37 -3.39 -11.18 9.99
C LEU A 37 -3.60 -9.68 9.77
N SER A 38 -2.51 -8.92 9.64
CA SER A 38 -2.56 -7.52 9.22
C SER A 38 -2.51 -7.43 7.69
N LEU A 39 -3.56 -6.85 7.09
CA LEU A 39 -3.65 -6.57 5.67
C LEU A 39 -3.49 -5.08 5.42
N HIS A 40 -2.60 -4.72 4.50
CA HIS A 40 -2.37 -3.35 4.07
C HIS A 40 -3.03 -3.10 2.72
N ARG A 41 -3.75 -1.98 2.58
CA ARG A 41 -4.47 -1.63 1.36
C ARG A 41 -4.19 -0.20 0.93
N ILE A 42 -3.95 -0.03 -0.37
CA ILE A 42 -3.92 1.27 -1.06
C ILE A 42 -5.24 1.39 -1.84
N PRO A 43 -6.25 2.10 -1.31
CA PRO A 43 -7.60 2.10 -1.89
C PRO A 43 -7.69 2.83 -3.24
N ASN A 44 -6.78 3.78 -3.49
CA ASN A 44 -6.77 4.58 -4.70
C ASN A 44 -5.38 5.15 -5.05
N GLY A 45 -5.19 5.49 -6.32
CA GLY A 45 -4.00 6.20 -6.78
C GLY A 45 -4.09 7.71 -6.52
N ILE A 46 -2.93 8.39 -6.47
CA ILE A 46 -2.76 9.81 -6.09
C ILE A 46 -3.74 10.75 -6.84
N LYS A 47 -3.86 10.59 -8.16
CA LYS A 47 -4.69 11.45 -9.03
C LYS A 47 -6.18 11.10 -9.01
N ARG A 48 -6.57 9.98 -8.39
CA ARG A 48 -7.93 9.40 -8.47
C ARG A 48 -8.77 9.64 -7.21
N LYS A 49 -8.43 10.68 -6.42
CA LYS A 49 -9.14 11.09 -5.19
C LYS A 49 -10.64 11.33 -5.38
N GLN A 50 -11.11 11.59 -6.61
CA GLN A 50 -12.46 12.08 -6.89
C GLN A 50 -13.36 11.14 -7.71
N LEU A 51 -12.88 10.00 -8.20
CA LEU A 51 -13.76 9.07 -8.90
C LEU A 51 -14.51 8.22 -7.86
N ASN A 52 -15.71 8.69 -7.51
CA ASN A 52 -16.77 8.05 -6.71
C ASN A 52 -17.28 6.74 -7.33
N THR A 53 -16.39 5.92 -7.87
CA THR A 53 -16.71 4.59 -8.39
C THR A 53 -16.58 3.62 -7.23
N THR A 54 -17.71 3.24 -6.64
CA THR A 54 -17.81 2.37 -5.46
C THR A 54 -17.31 0.93 -5.70
N LYS A 55 -17.08 0.53 -6.96
CA LYS A 55 -16.52 -0.78 -7.31
C LYS A 55 -15.29 -0.62 -8.20
N ARG A 56 -14.11 -0.88 -7.64
CA ARG A 56 -12.84 -0.96 -8.36
C ARG A 56 -12.36 -2.41 -8.36
N PRO A 57 -11.76 -2.90 -9.45
CA PRO A 57 -11.11 -4.21 -9.43
C PRO A 57 -10.10 -4.29 -8.29
N VAL A 58 -10.09 -5.42 -7.59
CA VAL A 58 -9.18 -5.66 -6.46
C VAL A 58 -8.01 -6.50 -6.95
N ALA A 59 -6.79 -6.06 -6.64
CA ALA A 59 -5.58 -6.84 -6.81
C ALA A 59 -5.05 -7.24 -5.43
N LEU A 60 -4.80 -8.53 -5.22
CA LEU A 60 -4.19 -9.06 -4.00
C LEU A 60 -2.74 -9.42 -4.29
N PHE A 61 -1.82 -8.92 -3.47
CA PHE A 61 -0.40 -9.20 -3.57
C PHE A 61 0.05 -9.99 -2.34
N GLN A 62 0.57 -11.19 -2.58
CA GLN A 62 1.09 -12.07 -1.53
C GLN A 62 2.61 -12.14 -1.64
N HIS A 63 3.31 -11.76 -0.57
CA HIS A 63 4.76 -11.86 -0.50
C HIS A 63 5.23 -13.33 -0.48
N GLY A 64 6.51 -13.55 -0.80
CA GLY A 64 7.15 -14.86 -0.73
C GLY A 64 7.58 -15.26 0.67
N LEU A 65 8.43 -16.29 0.76
CA LEU A 65 8.98 -16.79 2.02
C LEU A 65 9.91 -15.75 2.67
N VAL A 66 9.84 -15.62 4.00
CA VAL A 66 10.65 -14.67 4.80
C VAL A 66 10.50 -13.20 4.36
N ALA A 67 9.30 -12.81 3.94
CA ALA A 67 8.98 -11.48 3.46
C ALA A 67 7.68 -10.95 4.10
N ALA A 68 7.36 -9.68 3.84
CA ALA A 68 6.12 -9.03 4.28
C ALA A 68 5.53 -8.14 3.16
N SER A 69 4.44 -7.44 3.46
CA SER A 69 3.69 -6.62 2.48
C SER A 69 4.48 -5.42 1.92
N ASP A 70 5.54 -4.99 2.61
CA ASP A 70 6.47 -3.95 2.20
C ASP A 70 7.37 -4.32 1.00
N THR A 71 7.48 -5.61 0.67
CA THR A 71 8.17 -6.12 -0.53
C THR A 71 7.76 -5.39 -1.80
N TRP A 72 6.51 -4.92 -1.87
CA TRP A 72 5.94 -4.24 -3.04
C TRP A 72 6.09 -2.71 -3.01
N LEU A 73 6.80 -2.16 -2.02
CA LEU A 73 6.83 -0.72 -1.72
C LEU A 73 8.25 -0.11 -1.67
N PHE A 74 9.29 -0.91 -1.46
CA PHE A 74 10.63 -0.44 -1.09
C PHE A 74 11.31 0.50 -2.09
N ARG A 75 11.13 0.27 -3.39
CA ARG A 75 11.80 1.00 -4.47
C ARG A 75 11.01 2.22 -4.94
N GLY A 76 9.86 2.50 -4.32
CA GLY A 76 9.01 3.63 -4.64
C GLY A 76 8.18 3.44 -5.92
N PRO A 77 7.25 4.36 -6.20
CA PRO A 77 6.21 4.17 -7.20
C PRO A 77 6.73 4.10 -8.63
N ASP A 78 7.94 4.56 -8.94
CA ASP A 78 8.46 4.49 -10.32
C ASP A 78 9.05 3.11 -10.66
N MET A 79 9.36 2.29 -9.64
CA MET A 79 10.05 1.00 -9.79
C MET A 79 9.26 -0.18 -9.22
N ASP A 80 8.42 0.06 -8.22
CA ASP A 80 7.56 -0.91 -7.56
C ASP A 80 6.09 -0.68 -7.93
N LEU A 81 5.15 -1.02 -7.05
CA LEU A 81 3.72 -0.90 -7.32
C LEU A 81 3.34 0.57 -7.54
N HIS A 82 3.29 0.97 -8.81
CA HIS A 82 2.66 2.21 -9.23
C HIS A 82 1.15 1.98 -9.40
N VAL A 83 0.31 2.77 -8.73
CA VAL A 83 -1.11 2.81 -9.09
C VAL A 83 -1.28 3.76 -10.28
N ASN A 84 -1.02 3.26 -11.49
CA ASN A 84 -1.14 4.04 -12.73
C ASN A 84 -2.57 3.88 -13.23
N GLY A 85 -3.36 4.96 -13.13
CA GLY A 85 -4.63 5.07 -13.82
C GLY A 85 -4.37 5.37 -15.30
N GLN A 86 -3.97 4.34 -16.04
CA GLN A 86 -3.98 4.32 -17.50
C GLN A 86 -4.58 2.97 -17.88
N ASN A 87 -5.86 2.98 -18.20
CA ASN A 87 -6.58 2.07 -19.09
C ASN A 87 -7.98 2.69 -19.17
N GLU A 88 -8.18 3.40 -20.29
CA GLU A 88 -9.47 3.73 -20.96
C GLU A 88 -10.62 4.31 -20.13
#